data_AF-K0B626-F1
#
_entry.id   AF-K0B626-F1
#
_cell.length_a   1.000
_cell.length_b   1.000
_cell.length_c   1.000
_cell.angle_alpha   90.00
_cell.angle_beta   90.00
_cell.angle_gamma   90.00
#
_symmetry.space_group_name_H-M   'P 1'
#
loop_
_entity.id
_entity.type
_entity.pdbx_description
1 polymer ?
#
loop_
_entity_poly.entity_id
_entity_poly.type
_entity_poly.pdbx_seq_one_letter_code
_entity_poly.pdbx_strand_id
1 'polypeptide(L)'
;MDLKKLAERLELSDFPAGLGGCRISENFFDSCGYDVIVFDEQSIPDQIVQIDDDYIVLHHGTFSETNSKKLLQYDDLKIIQDDSWELRMFLSKIKEKRSSLFADFAKNSLIESMFCCQKTKEAIDNSNEFSPCWQKCASFYLADAIASLNNQRLGPTHMLNSLRRLKKNSC
;
A
#
# COMPACT_ATOMS: atom_id res chain seq x y z
N MET A 1 11.11 -6.73 16.53
CA MET A 1 9.99 -6.47 17.45
C MET A 1 9.06 -7.67 17.58
N ASP A 2 8.57 -7.95 18.78
CA ASP A 2 7.55 -8.99 19.05
C ASP A 2 6.14 -8.42 18.80
N LEU A 3 5.38 -9.05 17.91
CA LEU A 3 4.06 -8.54 17.50
C LEU A 3 3.03 -8.57 18.62
N LYS A 4 3.13 -9.51 19.57
CA LYS A 4 2.20 -9.55 20.70
C LYS A 4 2.42 -8.36 21.63
N LYS A 5 3.68 -8.03 21.91
CA LYS A 5 4.05 -6.85 22.70
C LYS A 5 3.66 -5.55 22.01
N LEU A 6 3.69 -5.52 20.68
CA LEU A 6 3.21 -4.37 19.91
C LEU A 6 1.70 -4.15 20.09
N ALA A 7 0.89 -5.22 20.05
CA ALA A 7 -0.55 -5.12 20.27
C ALA A 7 -0.87 -4.52 21.65
N GLU A 8 -0.20 -5.00 22.69
CA GLU A 8 -0.38 -4.53 24.07
C GLU A 8 0.00 -3.06 24.22
N ARG A 9 1.15 -2.64 23.66
CA ARG A 9 1.65 -1.26 23.78
C ARG A 9 0.87 -0.24 22.97
N LEU A 10 0.22 -0.67 21.90
CA LEU A 10 -0.66 0.16 21.09
C LEU A 10 -2.13 0.09 21.56
N GLU A 11 -2.40 -0.61 22.66
CA GLU A 11 -3.74 -0.76 23.25
C GLU A 11 -4.77 -1.31 22.23
N LEU A 12 -4.34 -2.20 21.33
CA LEU A 12 -5.16 -2.73 20.22
C LEU A 12 -6.07 -3.90 20.63
N SER A 13 -6.16 -4.21 21.92
CA SER A 13 -6.80 -5.42 22.46
C SER A 13 -8.24 -5.61 21.98
N ASP A 14 -8.95 -4.49 21.80
CA ASP A 14 -10.38 -4.47 21.48
C ASP A 14 -10.68 -4.50 19.97
N PHE A 15 -9.67 -4.44 19.11
CA PHE A 15 -9.85 -4.28 17.67
C PHE A 15 -9.04 -5.29 16.85
N PRO A 16 -9.59 -5.81 15.74
CA PRO A 16 -8.79 -6.58 14.80
C PRO A 16 -7.66 -5.73 14.23
N ALA A 17 -6.45 -6.28 14.20
CA ALA A 17 -5.26 -5.57 13.74
C ALA A 17 -4.29 -6.48 13.00
N GLY A 18 -3.62 -5.91 12.01
CA GLY A 18 -2.63 -6.61 11.19
C GLY A 18 -1.41 -5.77 10.88
N LEU A 19 -0.26 -6.43 10.73
CA LEU A 19 0.96 -5.83 10.22
C LEU A 19 1.00 -5.93 8.70
N GLY A 20 1.24 -4.81 8.04
CA GLY A 20 1.36 -4.69 6.59
C GLY A 20 2.70 -4.14 6.13
N GLY A 21 2.66 -3.46 4.99
CA GLY A 21 3.82 -2.74 4.47
C GLY A 21 5.00 -3.60 4.08
N CYS A 22 6.22 -3.06 4.21
CA CYS A 22 7.44 -3.70 3.72
C CYS A 22 7.94 -4.80 4.67
N ARG A 23 7.72 -4.64 5.97
CA ARG A 23 8.24 -5.53 7.03
C ARG A 23 7.68 -6.95 7.00
N ILE A 24 6.60 -7.18 6.27
CA ILE A 24 6.06 -8.54 6.04
C ILE A 24 6.53 -9.17 4.72
N SER A 25 7.35 -8.46 3.94
CA SER A 25 7.98 -8.99 2.72
C SER A 25 9.40 -9.45 2.98
N GLU A 26 9.98 -10.25 2.07
CA GLU A 26 11.39 -10.66 2.17
C GLU A 26 12.40 -9.56 1.77
N ASN A 27 11.93 -8.41 1.27
CA ASN A 27 12.78 -7.35 0.72
C ASN A 27 12.78 -6.07 1.57
N PHE A 28 12.51 -6.15 2.88
CA PHE A 28 12.55 -4.96 3.75
C PHE A 28 13.98 -4.51 4.05
N PHE A 29 14.13 -3.24 4.42
CA PHE A 29 15.36 -2.67 4.97
C PHE A 29 15.17 -2.35 6.45
N ASP A 30 16.27 -2.21 7.19
CA ASP A 30 16.22 -1.84 8.61
C ASP A 30 15.58 -0.47 8.85
N SER A 31 15.58 0.41 7.84
CA SER A 31 14.92 1.71 7.89
C SER A 31 13.42 1.67 7.53
N CYS A 32 12.86 0.51 7.18
CA CYS A 32 11.42 0.42 6.91
C CYS A 32 10.64 0.55 8.23
N GLY A 33 9.63 1.42 8.24
CA GLY A 33 8.69 1.50 9.36
C GLY A 33 7.86 0.23 9.50
N TYR A 34 7.21 0.09 10.65
CA TYR A 34 6.19 -0.92 10.88
C TYR A 34 4.82 -0.33 10.55
N ASP A 35 4.17 -0.81 9.49
CA ASP A 35 2.83 -0.38 9.10
C ASP A 35 1.80 -1.27 9.81
N VAL A 36 1.12 -0.74 10.83
CA VAL A 36 0.08 -1.43 11.60
C VAL A 36 -1.28 -0.88 11.19
N ILE A 37 -2.19 -1.76 10.78
CA ILE A 37 -3.56 -1.39 10.42
C ILE A 37 -4.47 -1.91 11.52
N VAL A 38 -5.20 -1.00 12.18
CA VAL A 38 -6.26 -1.32 13.13
C VAL A 38 -7.62 -1.13 12.46
N PHE A 39 -8.52 -2.10 12.60
CA PHE A 39 -9.87 -2.06 12.05
C PHE A 39 -10.85 -1.59 13.13
N ASP A 40 -10.88 -0.28 13.35
CA ASP A 40 -11.67 0.39 14.39
C ASP A 40 -12.73 1.35 13.81
N GLU A 41 -12.92 1.33 12.49
CA GLU A 41 -13.88 2.16 11.75
C GLU A 41 -13.66 3.68 11.90
N GLN A 42 -12.50 4.09 12.45
CA GLN A 42 -12.16 5.51 12.57
C GLN A 42 -11.70 6.07 11.23
N SER A 43 -12.13 7.29 10.92
CA SER A 43 -11.68 8.04 9.75
C SER A 43 -10.79 9.19 10.20
N ILE A 44 -9.70 8.85 10.87
CA ILE A 44 -8.70 9.81 11.34
C ILE A 44 -7.39 9.64 10.56
N PRO A 45 -6.54 10.69 10.48
CA PRO A 45 -5.25 10.59 9.82
C PRO A 45 -4.34 9.53 10.45
N ASP A 46 -3.46 8.96 9.63
CA ASP A 46 -2.41 8.04 10.10
C ASP A 46 -1.56 8.69 11.20
N GLN A 47 -1.18 7.89 12.18
CA GLN A 47 -0.38 8.33 13.33
C GLN A 47 1.01 7.71 13.27
N ILE A 48 2.02 8.46 13.69
CA ILE A 48 3.38 7.93 13.86
C ILE A 48 3.63 7.78 15.35
N VAL A 49 3.78 6.53 15.79
CA VAL A 49 4.03 6.17 17.18
C VAL A 49 5.45 5.64 17.29
N GLN A 50 6.22 6.16 18.24
CA GLN A 50 7.53 5.63 18.57
C GLN A 50 7.40 4.63 19.72
N ILE A 51 7.88 3.41 19.51
CA ILE A 51 7.95 2.37 20.53
C ILE A 51 9.40 1.89 20.60
N ASP A 52 10.03 2.11 21.76
CA ASP A 52 11.48 1.95 21.92
C ASP A 52 12.24 2.77 20.85
N ASP A 53 13.05 2.12 20.00
CA ASP A 53 13.81 2.74 18.90
C ASP A 53 13.13 2.60 17.52
N ASP A 54 11.95 1.99 17.45
CA ASP A 54 11.23 1.74 16.20
C ASP A 54 10.10 2.76 15.98
N TYR A 55 9.90 3.15 14.72
CA TYR A 55 8.75 3.94 14.27
C TYR A 55 7.67 3.04 13.68
N ILE A 56 6.47 3.21 14.21
CA ILE A 56 5.25 2.53 13.77
C ILE A 56 4.35 3.57 13.12
N VAL A 57 3.88 3.26 11.92
CA VAL A 57 2.79 4.01 11.29
C VAL A 57 1.51 3.24 11.60
N LEU A 58 0.62 3.87 12.38
CA LEU A 58 -0.69 3.34 12.72
C LEU A 58 -1.71 3.88 11.72
N HIS A 59 -2.36 2.96 11.02
CA HIS A 59 -3.40 3.22 10.05
C HIS A 59 -4.76 2.77 10.60
N HIS A 60 -5.80 3.52 10.27
CA HIS A 60 -7.18 3.18 10.61
C HIS A 60 -7.90 2.61 9.38
N GLY A 61 -8.34 1.36 9.51
CA GLY A 61 -9.00 0.57 8.49
C GLY A 61 -10.49 0.38 8.77
N THR A 62 -11.21 0.00 7.71
CA THR A 62 -12.63 -0.35 7.77
C THR A 62 -12.89 -1.62 6.98
N PHE A 63 -13.78 -2.47 7.47
CA PHE A 63 -14.24 -3.66 6.74
C PHE A 63 -15.14 -3.32 5.56
N SER A 64 -15.61 -2.07 5.46
CA SER A 64 -16.41 -1.55 4.36
C SER A 64 -15.59 -1.00 3.19
N GLU A 65 -14.25 -1.13 3.22
CA GLU A 65 -13.37 -0.60 2.18
C GLU A 65 -13.68 -1.20 0.79
N THR A 66 -13.65 -0.34 -0.23
CA THR A 66 -13.95 -0.70 -1.63
C THR A 66 -12.85 -0.30 -2.60
N ASN A 67 -11.93 0.57 -2.19
CA ASN A 67 -10.83 1.03 -3.02
C ASN A 67 -9.81 -0.10 -3.24
N SER A 68 -9.62 -0.47 -4.51
CA SER A 68 -8.72 -1.58 -4.89
C SER A 68 -7.28 -1.40 -4.40
N LYS A 69 -6.74 -0.17 -4.39
CA LYS A 69 -5.38 0.09 -3.89
C LYS A 69 -5.27 -0.24 -2.40
N LYS A 70 -6.21 0.24 -1.59
CA LYS A 70 -6.22 -0.01 -0.14
C LYS A 70 -6.48 -1.48 0.18
N LEU A 71 -7.41 -2.13 -0.52
CA LEU A 71 -7.63 -3.57 -0.37
C LEU A 71 -6.38 -4.40 -0.70
N LEU A 72 -5.61 -4.00 -1.72
CA LEU A 72 -4.31 -4.62 -2.04
C LEU A 72 -3.22 -4.31 -1.00
N GLN A 73 -3.31 -3.20 -0.27
CA GLN A 73 -2.41 -2.93 0.87
C GLN A 73 -2.75 -3.82 2.08
N TYR A 74 -4.02 -4.19 2.24
CA TYR A 74 -4.48 -5.16 3.23
C TYR A 74 -4.22 -6.61 2.80
N ASP A 75 -3.82 -6.86 1.54
CA ASP A 75 -3.53 -8.21 1.08
C ASP A 75 -2.33 -8.81 1.83
N ASP A 76 -2.48 -10.07 2.24
CA ASP A 76 -1.49 -10.82 3.03
C ASP A 76 -1.07 -10.13 4.36
N LEU A 77 -1.91 -9.30 4.99
CA LEU A 77 -1.62 -8.77 6.34
C LEU A 77 -1.28 -9.91 7.32
N LYS A 78 -0.22 -9.72 8.09
CA LYS A 78 0.10 -10.62 9.20
C LYS A 78 -0.74 -10.24 10.40
N ILE A 79 -1.76 -11.05 10.69
CA ILE A 79 -2.68 -10.83 11.82
C ILE A 79 -1.88 -10.72 13.13
N ILE A 80 -2.14 -9.63 13.85
CA ILE A 80 -1.62 -9.37 15.19
C ILE A 80 -2.68 -9.76 16.23
N GLN A 81 -3.93 -9.31 16.03
CA GLN A 81 -5.08 -9.50 16.91
C GLN A 81 -6.34 -9.71 16.04
N ASP A 82 -7.17 -10.72 16.33
CA ASP A 82 -8.40 -11.03 15.56
C ASP A 82 -9.32 -12.00 16.33
N ASP A 83 -9.77 -11.60 17.54
CA ASP A 83 -10.56 -12.48 18.41
C ASP A 83 -11.93 -12.84 17.81
N SER A 84 -12.50 -11.95 16.99
CA SER A 84 -13.79 -12.13 16.30
C SER A 84 -13.69 -12.91 14.98
N TRP A 85 -12.47 -13.20 14.49
CA TRP A 85 -12.18 -13.81 13.18
C TRP A 85 -12.59 -12.96 11.97
N GLU A 86 -13.02 -11.73 12.18
CA GLU A 86 -13.51 -10.83 11.15
C GLU A 86 -12.39 -10.45 10.18
N LEU A 87 -11.18 -10.17 10.70
CA LEU A 87 -10.04 -9.82 9.86
C LEU A 87 -9.63 -11.01 9.01
N ARG A 88 -9.53 -12.22 9.56
CA ARG A 88 -9.23 -13.44 8.79
C ARG A 88 -10.24 -13.66 7.68
N MET A 89 -11.54 -13.49 7.95
CA MET A 89 -12.58 -13.62 6.92
C MET A 89 -12.46 -12.55 5.84
N PHE A 90 -12.17 -11.31 6.23
CA PHE A 90 -11.98 -10.19 5.32
C PHE A 90 -10.78 -10.40 4.39
N LEU A 91 -9.64 -10.82 4.94
CA LEU A 91 -8.44 -11.14 4.16
C LEU A 91 -8.69 -12.30 3.18
N SER A 92 -9.50 -13.30 3.54
CA SER A 92 -9.90 -14.38 2.62
C SER A 92 -10.68 -13.82 1.42
N LYS A 93 -11.62 -12.90 1.64
CA LYS A 93 -12.39 -12.27 0.56
C LYS A 93 -11.51 -11.43 -0.36
N ILE A 94 -10.51 -10.73 0.18
CA ILE A 94 -9.51 -9.99 -0.60
C ILE A 94 -8.72 -10.96 -1.48
N LYS A 95 -8.23 -12.06 -0.90
CA LYS A 95 -7.46 -13.08 -1.61
C LYS A 95 -8.23 -13.72 -2.76
N GLU A 96 -9.52 -13.99 -2.59
CA GLU A 96 -10.40 -14.49 -3.65
C GLU A 96 -10.55 -13.50 -4.83
N LYS A 97 -10.56 -12.20 -4.53
CA LYS A 97 -10.70 -11.12 -5.52
C LYS A 97 -9.36 -10.55 -5.98
N ARG A 98 -8.23 -11.10 -5.53
CA ARG A 98 -6.89 -10.50 -5.70
C ARG A 98 -6.59 -10.11 -7.14
N SER A 99 -6.82 -11.02 -8.08
CA SER A 99 -6.53 -10.77 -9.51
C SER A 99 -7.39 -9.65 -10.10
N SER A 100 -8.67 -9.54 -9.72
CA SER A 100 -9.53 -8.46 -10.20
C SER A 100 -9.19 -7.12 -9.55
N LEU A 101 -8.80 -7.12 -8.27
CA LEU A 101 -8.29 -5.93 -7.58
C LEU A 101 -7.02 -5.39 -8.26
N PHE A 102 -6.07 -6.26 -8.61
CA PHE A 102 -4.87 -5.85 -9.36
C PHE A 102 -5.21 -5.28 -10.74
N ALA A 103 -6.13 -5.92 -11.48
CA ALA A 103 -6.55 -5.43 -12.79
C ALA A 103 -7.24 -4.06 -12.71
N ASP A 104 -8.13 -3.87 -11.74
CA ASP A 104 -8.80 -2.59 -11.51
C ASP A 104 -7.81 -1.49 -11.10
N PHE A 105 -6.92 -1.79 -10.14
CA PHE A 105 -5.91 -0.83 -9.71
C PHE A 105 -4.92 -0.48 -10.84
N ALA A 106 -4.52 -1.45 -11.66
CA ALA A 106 -3.70 -1.20 -12.85
C ALA A 106 -4.38 -0.24 -13.83
N LYS A 107 -5.67 -0.45 -14.10
CA LYS A 107 -6.45 0.40 -15.00
C LYS A 107 -6.55 1.83 -14.46
N ASN A 108 -6.89 1.99 -13.18
CA ASN A 108 -6.97 3.30 -12.54
C ASN A 108 -5.61 4.02 -12.58
N SER A 109 -4.53 3.30 -12.30
CA SER A 109 -3.16 3.86 -12.35
C SER A 109 -2.75 4.28 -13.77
N LEU A 110 -3.14 3.55 -14.81
CA LEU A 110 -2.90 3.97 -16.20
C LEU A 110 -3.65 5.26 -16.56
N ILE A 111 -4.89 5.40 -16.12
CA ILE A 111 -5.70 6.61 -16.33
C ILE A 111 -5.02 7.82 -15.66
N GLU A 112 -4.61 7.67 -14.40
CA GLU A 112 -3.91 8.72 -13.66
C GLU A 112 -2.55 9.08 -14.29
N SER A 113 -1.80 8.09 -14.78
CA SER A 113 -0.55 8.31 -15.50
C SER A 113 -0.78 9.15 -16.77
N MET A 114 -1.78 8.79 -17.57
CA MET A 114 -2.14 9.55 -18.78
C MET A 114 -2.59 10.98 -18.46
N PHE A 115 -3.41 11.15 -17.41
CA PHE A 115 -3.84 12.47 -16.94
C PHE A 115 -2.62 13.34 -16.56
N CYS A 116 -1.69 12.78 -15.79
CA CYS A 116 -0.47 13.47 -15.40
C CYS A 116 0.40 13.82 -16.62
N CYS A 117 0.53 12.94 -17.62
CA CYS A 117 1.24 13.23 -18.87
C CYS A 117 0.62 14.43 -19.61
N GLN A 118 -0.71 14.54 -19.63
CA GLN A 118 -1.39 15.68 -20.23
C GLN A 118 -1.10 16.97 -19.45
N LYS A 119 -1.13 16.91 -18.12
CA LYS A 119 -0.72 18.03 -17.26
C LYS A 119 0.73 18.44 -17.45
N THR A 120 1.64 17.50 -17.67
CA THR A 120 3.03 17.80 -18.02
C THR A 120 3.11 18.63 -19.31
N LYS A 121 2.41 18.22 -20.37
CA LYS A 121 2.40 18.92 -21.66
C LYS A 121 1.86 20.33 -21.53
N GLU A 122 0.68 20.48 -20.93
CA GLU A 122 0.07 21.79 -20.65
C GLU A 122 1.01 22.68 -19.82
N ALA A 123 1.69 22.11 -18.82
CA ALA A 123 2.64 22.86 -18.00
C ALA A 123 3.88 23.31 -18.80
N ILE A 124 4.40 22.48 -19.73
CA ILE A 124 5.52 22.88 -20.62
C ILE A 124 5.08 24.04 -21.51
N ASP A 125 3.92 23.91 -22.17
CA ASP A 125 3.41 24.90 -23.11
C ASP A 125 3.18 26.26 -22.43
N ASN A 126 2.78 26.24 -21.15
CA ASN A 126 2.55 27.43 -20.34
C ASN A 126 3.78 27.87 -19.52
N SER A 127 4.96 27.30 -19.75
CA SER A 127 6.20 27.60 -19.00
C SER A 127 6.05 27.49 -17.47
N ASN A 128 5.25 26.54 -17.01
CA ASN A 128 4.99 26.29 -15.60
C ASN A 128 6.12 25.44 -14.99
N GLU A 129 6.76 25.97 -13.96
CA GLU A 129 7.90 25.37 -13.25
C GLU A 129 7.59 23.99 -12.61
N PHE A 130 6.32 23.65 -12.42
CA PHE A 130 5.87 22.38 -11.87
C PHE A 130 5.66 21.27 -12.92
N SER A 131 5.95 21.51 -14.21
CA SER A 131 5.92 20.45 -15.24
C SER A 131 6.69 19.17 -14.83
N PRO A 132 7.90 19.26 -14.23
CA PRO A 132 8.63 18.07 -13.77
C PRO A 132 7.90 17.30 -12.66
N CYS A 133 7.11 17.96 -11.82
CA CYS A 133 6.31 17.30 -10.79
C CYS A 133 5.22 16.42 -11.42
N TRP A 134 4.51 16.93 -12.42
CA TRP A 134 3.52 16.14 -13.17
C TRP A 134 4.15 14.95 -13.88
N GLN A 135 5.34 15.12 -14.48
CA GLN A 135 6.05 14.02 -15.13
C GLN A 135 6.48 12.93 -14.13
N LYS A 136 6.89 13.32 -12.91
CA LYS A 136 7.20 12.37 -11.83
C LYS A 136 5.95 11.61 -11.41
N CYS A 137 4.82 12.28 -11.20
CA CYS A 137 3.54 11.62 -10.90
C CYS A 137 3.13 10.64 -12.00
N ALA A 138 3.24 11.05 -13.27
CA ALA A 138 2.93 10.18 -14.41
C ALA A 138 3.76 8.90 -14.41
N SER A 139 5.05 9.03 -14.11
CA SER A 139 5.99 7.91 -14.06
C SER A 139 5.70 6.99 -12.86
N PHE A 140 5.33 7.56 -11.72
CA PHE A 140 4.97 6.80 -10.52
C PHE A 140 3.70 5.98 -10.72
N TYR A 141 2.64 6.57 -11.27
CA TYR A 141 1.41 5.84 -11.60
C TYR A 141 1.62 4.78 -12.69
N LEU A 142 2.48 5.05 -13.68
CA LEU A 142 2.83 4.03 -14.67
C LEU A 142 3.55 2.84 -14.03
N ALA A 143 4.44 3.11 -13.08
CA ALA A 143 5.13 2.08 -12.32
C ALA A 143 4.17 1.25 -11.46
N ASP A 144 3.19 1.89 -10.80
CA ASP A 144 2.09 1.21 -10.10
C ASP A 144 1.28 0.30 -11.05
N ALA A 145 0.95 0.79 -12.25
CA ALA A 145 0.25 0.00 -13.25
C ALA A 145 1.05 -1.23 -13.69
N ILE A 146 2.33 -1.07 -14.02
CA ILE A 146 3.20 -2.18 -14.44
C ILE A 146 3.33 -3.21 -13.32
N ALA A 147 3.57 -2.78 -12.08
CA ALA A 147 3.66 -3.68 -10.94
C ALA A 147 2.35 -4.47 -10.75
N SER A 148 1.21 -3.79 -10.85
CA SER A 148 -0.12 -4.40 -10.68
C SER A 148 -0.47 -5.39 -11.79
N LEU A 149 -0.13 -5.10 -13.05
CA LEU A 149 -0.28 -6.05 -14.16
C LEU A 149 0.56 -7.33 -13.97
N ASN A 150 1.62 -7.26 -13.18
CA ASN A 150 2.45 -8.39 -12.81
C ASN A 150 2.08 -8.98 -11.43
N ASN A 151 0.94 -8.59 -10.85
CA ASN A 151 0.47 -8.99 -9.51
C ASN A 151 1.54 -8.81 -8.42
N GLN A 152 2.41 -7.81 -8.55
CA GLN A 152 3.43 -7.53 -7.56
C GLN A 152 2.85 -6.74 -6.40
N ARG A 153 3.30 -7.07 -5.19
CA ARG A 153 3.01 -6.29 -3.98
C ARG A 153 3.43 -4.84 -4.19
N LEU A 154 2.53 -3.93 -3.84
CA LEU A 154 2.76 -2.50 -3.94
C LEU A 154 3.70 -2.04 -2.82
N GLY A 155 4.60 -1.12 -3.14
CA GLY A 155 5.55 -0.59 -2.17
C GLY A 155 6.35 0.57 -2.75
N PRO A 156 6.00 1.83 -2.46
CA PRO A 156 6.64 3.01 -3.07
C PRO A 156 8.18 2.97 -2.93
N THR A 157 8.65 2.58 -1.75
CA THR A 157 10.08 2.57 -1.39
C THR A 157 10.89 1.52 -2.16
N HIS A 158 10.26 0.40 -2.57
CA HIS A 158 10.94 -0.72 -3.24
C HIS A 158 10.58 -0.85 -4.72
N MET A 159 9.63 -0.06 -5.22
CA MET A 159 9.03 -0.21 -6.54
C MET A 159 10.07 -0.25 -7.67
N LEU A 160 11.01 0.69 -7.69
CA LEU A 160 12.03 0.73 -8.74
C LEU A 160 12.96 -0.50 -8.71
N ASN A 161 13.27 -1.01 -7.52
CA ASN A 161 14.07 -2.23 -7.38
C ASN A 161 13.27 -3.46 -7.86
N SER A 162 11.99 -3.54 -7.50
CA SER A 162 11.08 -4.59 -7.95
C SER A 162 10.93 -4.59 -9.48
N LEU A 163 10.71 -3.43 -10.09
CA LEU A 163 10.58 -3.27 -11.54
C LEU A 163 11.85 -3.69 -12.29
N ARG A 164 13.03 -3.34 -11.78
CA ARG A 164 14.32 -3.76 -12.38
C ARG A 164 14.51 -5.28 -12.41
N ARG A 165 13.88 -6.00 -11.48
CA ARG A 165 13.96 -7.47 -11.37
C ARG A 165 12.87 -8.19 -12.16
N LEU A 166 11.90 -7.46 -12.73
CA LEU A 166 10.90 -8.07 -13.60
C LEU A 166 11.59 -8.73 -14.80
N LYS A 167 11.18 -9.97 -15.09
CA LYS A 167 11.62 -10.63 -16.31
C LYS A 167 11.06 -9.82 -17.48
N LYS A 168 11.92 -9.48 -18.43
CA LYS A 168 11.46 -8.93 -19.70
C LYS A 168 10.63 -10.01 -20.36
N ASN A 169 9.36 -9.71 -20.63
CA ASN A 169 8.61 -10.52 -21.58
C ASN A 169 9.31 -10.35 -22.93
N SER A 170 9.70 -11.46 -23.55
CA SER A 170 10.14 -11.47 -24.93
C SER A 170 8.91 -11.22 -25.80
N CYS A 171 8.63 -9.94 -26.05
CA CYS A 171 7.79 -9.49 -27.16
C CYS A 171 8.63 -9.47 -28.43
#